data_AF-A0A950BMJ9-F1
#
_entry.id   AF-A0A950BMJ9-F1
#
_cell.length_a   1.000
_cell.length_b   1.000
_cell.length_c   1.000
_cell.angle_alpha   90.00
_cell.angle_beta   90.00
_cell.angle_gamma   90.00
#
_symmetry.space_group_name_H-M   'P 1'
#
loop_
_entity.id
_entity.type
_entity.pdbx_description
1 polymer ?
#
loop_
_entity_poly.entity_id
_entity_poly.type
_entity_poly.pdbx_seq_one_letter_code
_entity_poly.pdbx_strand_id
1 'polypeptide(L)' 'MHQPSYRTADGEYREPWVYLHAIKDYADMAWHLEHVEGARASVSLSPLLLEQL' A
#
# COMPACT_ATOMS: atom_id res chain seq x y z
N MET A 1 1.68 -7.25 -1.10
CA MET A 1 1.57 -6.21 -0.06
C MET A 1 0.33 -6.49 0.75
N HIS A 2 0.48 -6.37 2.07
CA HIS A 2 -0.56 -6.65 3.04
C HIS A 2 -0.36 -5.71 4.22
N GLN A 3 -1.48 -5.21 4.75
CA GLN A 3 -1.54 -4.50 6.03
C GLN A 3 -2.75 -5.04 6.80
N PRO A 4 -2.69 -5.14 8.13
CA PRO A 4 -3.87 -5.49 8.92
C PRO A 4 -4.94 -4.40 8.81
N SER A 5 -6.14 -4.67 9.33
CA SER A 5 -7.16 -3.63 9.47
C SER A 5 -6.74 -2.66 10.58
N TYR A 6 -6.63 -1.37 10.24
CA TYR A 6 -6.42 -0.29 11.20
C TYR A 6 -7.69 0.53 11.48
N ARG A 7 -8.81 0.12 10.87
CA ARG A 7 -10.14 0.65 11.15
C ARG A 7 -10.71 0.06 12.44
N THR A 8 -11.41 0.89 13.22
CA THR A 8 -12.27 0.44 14.31
C THR A 8 -13.51 -0.27 13.77
N ALA A 9 -14.27 -0.90 14.66
CA ALA A 9 -15.59 -1.46 14.32
C ALA A 9 -16.54 -0.40 13.73
N ASP A 10 -16.38 0.86 14.14
CA ASP A 10 -17.17 2.00 13.66
C ASP A 10 -16.61 2.62 12.37
N GLY A 11 -15.52 2.06 11.82
CA GLY A 11 -14.91 2.47 10.56
C GLY A 11 -13.87 3.59 10.67
N GLU A 12 -13.59 4.10 11.88
CA GLU A 12 -12.57 5.14 12.09
C GLU A 12 -11.15 4.58 12.02
N TYR A 13 -10.25 5.29 11.36
CA TYR A 13 -8.83 4.93 11.35
C TYR A 13 -8.16 5.37 12.64
N ARG A 14 -7.62 4.43 13.42
CA ARG A 14 -6.87 4.76 14.65
C ARG A 14 -5.43 5.15 14.36
N GLU A 15 -4.84 4.49 13.37
CA GLU A 15 -3.45 4.69 13.01
C GLU A 15 -3.30 4.81 11.49
N PRO A 16 -2.55 5.80 10.98
CA PRO A 16 -2.44 6.04 9.55
C PRO A 16 -1.41 5.14 8.87
N TRP A 17 -1.21 3.90 9.36
CA TRP A 17 -0.12 3.05 8.89
C TRP A 17 -0.23 2.72 7.40
N VAL A 18 -1.43 2.46 6.88
CA VAL A 18 -1.61 2.23 5.44
C VAL A 18 -1.18 3.45 4.63
N TYR A 19 -1.54 4.65 5.07
CA TYR A 19 -1.10 5.90 4.44
C TYR A 19 0.42 6.09 4.53
N LEU A 20 1.01 5.89 5.71
CA LEU A 20 2.46 6.04 5.92
C LEU A 20 3.27 5.03 5.08
N HIS A 21 2.82 3.78 4.99
CA HIS A 21 3.43 2.79 4.12
C HIS A 21 3.19 3.09 2.63
N ALA A 22 2.04 3.66 2.26
CA ALA A 22 1.78 4.07 0.89
C ALA A 22 2.78 5.12 0.41
N ILE A 23 3.00 6.18 1.20
CA ILE A 23 3.92 7.27 0.84
C ILE A 23 5.38 6.90 0.98
N LYS A 24 5.74 6.04 1.95
CA LYS A 24 7.13 5.71 2.25
C LYS A 24 7.64 4.52 1.44
N ASP A 25 6.81 3.50 1.22
CA ASP A 25 7.26 2.23 0.66
C ASP A 25 6.64 1.96 -0.72
N TYR A 26 5.33 2.13 -0.86
CA TYR A 26 4.64 1.72 -2.11
C TYR A 26 4.89 2.70 -3.25
N ALA A 27 4.85 4.01 -2.96
CA ALA A 27 5.18 5.06 -3.92
C ALA A 27 6.63 4.94 -4.41
N ASP A 28 7.59 4.76 -3.49
CA ASP A 28 9.00 4.58 -3.83
C ASP A 28 9.24 3.32 -4.67
N MET A 29 8.56 2.22 -4.34
CA MET A 29 8.64 1.00 -5.16
C MET A 29 8.11 1.22 -6.58
N ALA A 30 6.99 1.93 -6.75
CA ALA A 30 6.45 2.27 -8.06
C ALA A 30 7.43 3.17 -8.84
N TRP A 31 7.97 4.20 -8.18
CA TRP A 31 8.95 5.12 -8.75
C TRP A 31 10.18 4.36 -9.27
N HIS A 32 10.73 3.42 -8.50
CA HIS A 32 11.87 2.62 -8.97
C HIS A 32 11.56 1.78 -10.21
N LEU A 33 10.37 1.21 -10.31
CA LEU A 33 9.96 0.42 -11.48
C LEU A 33 9.81 1.28 -12.74
N GLU A 34 9.30 2.49 -12.60
CA GLU A 34 9.16 3.46 -13.72
C GLU A 34 10.53 3.88 -14.30
N HIS A 35 11.58 3.85 -13.49
CA HIS A 35 12.93 4.27 -13.89
C HIS A 35 13.75 3.15 -14.55
N VAL A 36 13.20 1.94 -14.69
CA VAL A 36 13.90 0.81 -15.30
C VAL A 36 13.22 0.44 -16.61
N GLU A 37 13.88 0.77 -17.73
CA GLU A 37 13.38 0.46 -19.06
C GLU A 37 13.16 -1.06 -19.22
N GLY A 38 11.95 -1.46 -19.62
CA GLY A 38 11.59 -2.86 -19.81
C GLY A 38 11.28 -3.64 -18.53
N ALA A 39 11.19 -2.97 -17.36
CA ALA A 39 10.84 -3.63 -16.11
C ALA A 39 9.50 -4.39 -16.20
N ARG A 40 9.47 -5.59 -15.62
CA ARG A 40 8.24 -6.38 -15.42
C ARG A 40 8.20 -6.84 -13.98
N ALA A 41 7.16 -6.42 -13.27
CA ALA A 41 6.92 -6.81 -11.89
C ALA A 41 5.51 -7.38 -11.75
N SER A 42 5.37 -8.37 -10.87
CA SER A 42 4.07 -8.84 -10.40
C SER A 42 3.90 -8.35 -8.97
N VAL A 43 2.84 -7.59 -8.72
CA VAL A 43 2.53 -7.06 -7.40
C VAL A 43 1.21 -7.65 -6.95
N SER A 44 1.23 -8.33 -5.81
CA SER A 44 0.01 -8.79 -5.15
C SER A 44 -0.45 -7.73 -4.15
N LEU A 45 -1.73 -7.39 -4.17
CA LEU A 45 -2.37 -6.49 -3.19
C LEU A 45 -3.50 -7.28 -2.53
N SER A 46 -3.48 -7.41 -1.20
CA SER A 46 -4.59 -8.05 -0.50
C SER A 46 -5.86 -7.19 -0.58
N PRO A 47 -7.07 -7.77 -0.68
CA PRO A 47 -8.32 -7.00 -0.74
C PRO A 47 -8.46 -5.99 0.42
N LEU A 48 -8.13 -6.41 1.64
CA LEU A 48 -8.19 -5.54 2.83
C LEU A 48 -7.25 -4.33 2.76
N LEU A 49 -6.11 -4.47 2.07
CA LEU A 49 -5.20 -3.35 1.85
C LEU A 49 -5.81 -2.36 0.85
N LEU A 50 -6.40 -2.86 -0.24
CA LEU A 50 -7.06 -2.01 -1.24
C LEU A 50 -8.22 -1.20 -0.67
N GLU A 51 -8.96 -1.77 0.28
CA GLU A 51 -10.04 -1.05 0.95
C GLU A 51 -9.57 0.08 1.88
N GLN A 52 -8.30 0.08 2.29
CA GLN A 52 -7.74 1.04 3.25
C GLN A 52 -6.78 2.07 2.62
N LEU A 53 -6.45 1.89 1.34
CA LEU A 53 -5.71 2.86 0.52
C LEU A 53 -6.66 3.95 0.00
#